data_AF-A0A955P268-F1
#
_entry.id   AF-A0A955P268-F1
#
_cell.length_a   1.000
_cell.length_b   1.000
_cell.length_c   1.000
_cell.angle_alpha   90.00
_cell.angle_beta   90.00
_cell.angle_gamma   90.00
#
_symmetry.space_group_name_H-M   'P 1'
#
loop_
_entity.id
_entity.type
_entity.pdbx_description
1 polymer ?
#
loop_
_entity_poly.entity_id
_entity_poly.type
_entity_poly.pdbx_seq_one_letter_code
_entity_poly.pdbx_strand_id
1 'polypeptide(L)'
;MIENPKLRSAVETWLDPLLLTLLGLFYLVHLYPTLWWGDGPELLTAALKNGVAHPTGYPLYLVLVKIFSAIPLGSFSWKGNLFSMMCTLGAFAFLARLVPLTGENLTRGLGWRIGLTALAFSSLLWEPSLNAEVYTLSVLFFALSLWIGKRFLERPSLPMLLLLGAVVGLAVGHHRLMAFLVPGLALWIAPAFHDSKQRSLWLLPTLGLFLFGVLAPYSVLYFRAQGEPPINWGDPSNLKNLWAVFSAEQFRMDQKVFHLKRWVAYSVGAAPSPWQVSMRDLSMTPFRIWHNFGLASLMGVVGLVALAIRDVRMLLSGLVAWFLPTLFVIQYQVGDQESFHLLPYLVLGCLAAYGWAFAVETVWTRSKPALIFLAALALMQTVGQIDKLQTPPDEIVYTPERYARRTLDQVPPGGALFVCSDQWDLPADFLYFPILYHHHVAERNRSAVVVAEGYFTSPWYRETLERQGVAGNFFDALENGTDEVDVYKTDFKSYIRDELPKLLDPEQRSAEQAEHRIFLVDGRPYFLNRNTMALLAAEYLFPDLLKRPFYATAKFDSIKPYLKQKIEWKPVARIPIDDRSYRPLRGEPLPSGNIFRAEILEATGP
;
A
#
# COMPACT_ATOMS: atom_id res chain seq x y z
N MET A 1 23.13 33.58 -22.40
CA MET A 1 23.15 32.35 -21.57
C MET A 1 22.17 31.24 -21.99
N ILE A 2 21.28 31.43 -22.98
CA ILE A 2 21.10 30.49 -24.13
C ILE A 2 20.79 31.43 -25.30
N GLU A 3 21.78 32.23 -25.69
CA GLU A 3 21.62 33.21 -26.78
C GLU A 3 21.68 32.53 -28.14
N ASN A 4 22.20 31.30 -28.19
CA ASN A 4 22.20 30.48 -29.38
C ASN A 4 20.78 29.93 -29.62
N PRO A 5 20.07 30.35 -30.69
CA PRO A 5 18.70 29.93 -30.96
C PRO A 5 18.59 28.42 -31.22
N LYS A 6 19.64 27.79 -31.78
CA LYS A 6 19.67 26.34 -32.01
C LYS A 6 19.73 25.58 -30.69
N LEU A 7 20.58 26.03 -29.76
CA LEU A 7 20.68 25.43 -28.43
C LEU A 7 19.36 25.60 -27.65
N ARG A 8 18.73 26.78 -27.75
CA ARG A 8 17.43 27.03 -27.13
C ARG A 8 16.37 26.08 -27.68
N SER A 9 16.21 26.03 -29.00
CA SER A 9 15.26 25.12 -29.66
C SER A 9 15.51 23.66 -29.28
N ALA A 10 16.77 23.24 -29.20
CA ALA A 10 17.14 21.90 -28.76
C ALA A 10 16.71 21.63 -27.30
N VAL A 11 16.94 22.57 -26.37
CA VAL A 11 16.50 22.43 -24.97
C VAL A 11 14.98 22.36 -24.87
N GLU A 12 14.27 23.28 -25.54
CA GLU A 12 12.80 23.34 -25.53
C GLU A 12 12.16 22.05 -26.10
N THR A 13 12.84 21.39 -27.04
CA THR A 13 12.34 20.18 -27.71
C THR A 13 12.73 18.89 -27.00
N TRP A 14 14.00 18.77 -26.58
CA TRP A 14 14.60 17.48 -26.21
C TRP A 14 14.85 17.29 -24.72
N LEU A 15 14.81 18.35 -23.90
CA LEU A 15 15.13 18.20 -22.47
C LEU A 15 14.16 17.27 -21.74
N ASP A 16 12.84 17.46 -21.91
CA ASP A 16 11.84 16.61 -21.24
C ASP A 16 11.96 15.13 -21.67
N PRO A 17 12.00 14.79 -22.98
CA PRO A 17 12.26 13.41 -23.42
C PRO A 17 13.56 12.83 -22.88
N LEU A 18 14.65 13.61 -22.87
CA LEU A 18 15.94 13.15 -22.37
C LEU A 18 15.88 12.86 -20.87
N LEU A 19 15.32 13.78 -20.07
CA LEU A 19 15.19 13.60 -18.62
C LEU A 19 14.32 12.39 -18.29
N LEU A 20 13.18 12.22 -18.97
CA LEU A 20 12.31 11.06 -18.79
C LEU A 20 12.99 9.75 -19.20
N THR A 21 13.79 9.77 -20.26
CA THR A 21 14.55 8.59 -20.71
C THR A 21 15.62 8.22 -19.70
N LEU A 22 16.40 9.19 -19.21
CA LEU A 22 17.43 8.96 -18.20
C LEU A 22 16.82 8.47 -16.89
N LEU A 23 15.70 9.09 -16.47
CA LEU A 23 14.96 8.65 -15.29
C LEU A 23 14.42 7.23 -15.47
N GLY A 24 13.81 6.94 -16.63
CA GLY A 24 13.29 5.61 -16.94
C GLY A 24 14.37 4.53 -16.98
N LEU A 25 15.54 4.82 -17.57
CA LEU A 25 16.68 3.91 -17.54
C LEU A 25 17.21 3.70 -16.12
N PHE A 26 17.29 4.76 -15.32
CA PHE A 26 17.72 4.65 -13.92
C PHE A 26 16.77 3.77 -13.12
N TYR A 27 15.47 4.02 -13.19
CA TYR A 27 14.47 3.17 -12.53
C TYR A 27 14.47 1.74 -13.06
N LEU A 28 14.64 1.54 -14.37
CA LEU A 28 14.64 0.22 -15.00
C LEU A 28 15.80 -0.65 -14.51
N VAL A 29 16.98 -0.07 -14.30
CA VAL A 29 18.17 -0.79 -13.75
C VAL A 29 17.94 -1.23 -12.31
N HIS A 30 17.11 -0.52 -11.54
CA HIS A 30 16.80 -0.84 -10.14
C HIS A 30 15.45 -1.56 -9.98
N LEU A 31 14.69 -1.73 -11.06
CA LEU A 31 13.37 -2.34 -11.05
C LEU A 31 13.48 -3.76 -10.50
N TYR A 32 12.60 -4.14 -9.57
CA TYR A 32 12.67 -5.49 -9.04
C TYR A 32 12.39 -6.52 -10.16
N PRO A 33 13.26 -7.53 -10.32
CA PRO A 33 13.17 -8.52 -11.39
C PRO A 33 12.00 -9.48 -11.20
N THR A 34 11.45 -9.56 -9.98
CA THR A 34 10.35 -10.47 -9.61
C THR A 34 9.49 -9.89 -8.47
N LEU A 35 8.72 -10.74 -7.79
CA LEU A 35 7.93 -10.41 -6.62
C LEU A 35 8.79 -9.73 -5.54
N TRP A 36 8.22 -8.69 -4.96
CA TRP A 36 8.66 -8.12 -3.70
C TRP A 36 7.72 -8.54 -2.56
N TRP A 37 8.15 -8.26 -1.34
CA TRP A 37 7.32 -8.40 -0.15
C TRP A 37 6.14 -7.40 -0.15
N GLY A 38 5.17 -7.61 0.74
CA GLY A 38 3.97 -6.77 0.87
C GLY A 38 2.85 -7.21 -0.06
N ASP A 39 2.05 -6.25 -0.52
CA ASP A 39 0.77 -6.51 -1.20
C ASP A 39 0.93 -6.88 -2.68
N GLY A 40 2.07 -6.58 -3.29
CA GLY A 40 2.34 -6.81 -4.71
C GLY A 40 1.96 -8.22 -5.21
N PRO A 41 2.42 -9.31 -4.57
CA PRO A 41 2.06 -10.67 -4.99
C PRO A 41 0.54 -10.96 -4.93
N GLU A 42 -0.18 -10.40 -3.97
CA GLU A 42 -1.63 -10.54 -3.87
C GLU A 42 -2.33 -9.73 -4.97
N LEU A 43 -1.97 -8.46 -5.14
CA LEU A 43 -2.51 -7.59 -6.18
C LEU A 43 -2.34 -8.21 -7.57
N LEU A 44 -1.14 -8.75 -7.84
CA LEU A 44 -0.86 -9.45 -9.10
C LEU A 44 -1.69 -10.72 -9.26
N THR A 45 -1.83 -11.51 -8.20
CA THR A 45 -2.67 -12.72 -8.24
C THR A 45 -4.13 -12.38 -8.49
N ALA A 46 -4.68 -11.40 -7.77
CA ALA A 46 -6.04 -10.91 -7.97
C ALA A 46 -6.23 -10.33 -9.38
N ALA A 47 -5.26 -9.59 -9.91
CA ALA A 47 -5.32 -9.06 -11.28
C ALA A 47 -5.42 -10.19 -12.30
N LEU A 48 -4.51 -11.17 -12.26
CA LEU A 48 -4.47 -12.22 -13.28
C LEU A 48 -5.66 -13.18 -13.15
N LYS A 49 -6.02 -13.59 -11.93
CA LYS A 49 -7.08 -14.56 -11.64
C LYS A 49 -8.48 -13.96 -11.52
N ASN A 50 -8.64 -12.69 -11.90
CA ASN A 50 -9.92 -11.98 -11.77
C ASN A 50 -10.44 -12.02 -10.32
N GLY A 51 -9.55 -11.96 -9.34
CA GLY A 51 -9.86 -11.90 -7.93
C GLY A 51 -10.19 -10.49 -7.42
N VAL A 52 -10.45 -10.44 -6.12
CA VAL A 52 -10.66 -9.23 -5.32
C VAL A 52 -9.55 -9.17 -4.28
N ALA A 53 -8.70 -8.15 -4.36
CA ALA A 53 -7.62 -7.90 -3.40
C ALA A 53 -8.17 -7.31 -2.09
N HIS A 54 -7.33 -7.24 -1.06
CA HIS A 54 -7.69 -6.63 0.22
C HIS A 54 -8.33 -5.24 0.06
N PRO A 55 -9.29 -4.84 0.92
CA PRO A 55 -10.00 -3.58 0.80
C PRO A 55 -9.05 -2.38 0.65
N THR A 56 -9.29 -1.44 -0.25
CA THR A 56 -10.52 -1.23 -1.02
C THR A 56 -10.62 -2.04 -2.32
N GLY A 57 -9.77 -3.04 -2.52
CA GLY A 57 -9.82 -3.96 -3.66
C GLY A 57 -9.23 -3.41 -4.96
N TYR A 58 -8.85 -2.14 -4.99
CA TYR A 58 -8.13 -1.44 -6.08
C TYR A 58 -8.54 -1.84 -7.50
N PRO A 59 -9.86 -1.84 -7.82
CA PRO A 59 -10.37 -2.46 -9.04
C PRO A 59 -9.74 -1.95 -10.32
N LEU A 60 -9.53 -0.63 -10.39
CA LEU A 60 -8.94 0.00 -11.57
C LEU A 60 -7.50 -0.45 -11.78
N TYR A 61 -6.70 -0.53 -10.72
CA TYR A 61 -5.34 -1.06 -10.77
C TYR A 61 -5.30 -2.50 -11.27
N LEU A 62 -6.15 -3.38 -10.71
CA LEU A 62 -6.20 -4.79 -11.11
C LEU A 62 -6.53 -4.97 -12.60
N VAL A 63 -7.42 -4.14 -13.14
CA VAL A 63 -7.76 -4.15 -14.57
C VAL A 63 -6.60 -3.62 -15.41
N LEU A 64 -6.02 -2.48 -15.04
CA LEU A 64 -4.96 -1.84 -15.82
C LEU A 64 -3.67 -2.66 -15.83
N VAL A 65 -3.26 -3.25 -14.71
CA VAL A 65 -2.10 -4.16 -14.66
C VAL A 65 -2.34 -5.38 -15.55
N LYS A 66 -3.53 -5.97 -15.50
CA LYS A 66 -3.87 -7.12 -16.38
C LYS A 66 -3.77 -6.74 -17.85
N ILE A 67 -4.31 -5.59 -18.25
CA ILE A 67 -4.21 -5.09 -19.63
C ILE A 67 -2.76 -4.81 -20.01
N PHE A 68 -2.01 -4.11 -19.16
CA PHE A 68 -0.60 -3.80 -19.39
C PHE A 68 0.26 -5.05 -19.53
N SER A 69 -0.09 -6.12 -18.82
CA SER A 69 0.62 -7.40 -18.87
C SER A 69 0.55 -8.12 -20.23
N ALA A 70 -0.29 -7.65 -21.16
CA ALA A 70 -0.37 -8.18 -22.53
C ALA A 70 0.92 -7.94 -23.34
N ILE A 71 1.83 -7.08 -22.89
CA ILE A 71 3.15 -6.89 -23.50
C ILE A 71 3.93 -8.22 -23.46
N PRO A 72 4.52 -8.69 -24.57
CA PRO A 72 5.18 -10.00 -24.65
C PRO A 72 6.62 -9.98 -24.12
N LEU A 73 6.86 -9.37 -22.94
CA LEU A 73 8.20 -9.21 -22.36
C LEU A 73 8.21 -9.55 -20.86
N GLY A 74 9.17 -10.37 -20.42
CA GLY A 74 9.38 -10.68 -19.00
C GLY A 74 8.25 -11.49 -18.35
N SER A 75 8.42 -11.76 -17.05
CA SER A 75 7.42 -12.45 -16.24
C SER A 75 6.24 -11.53 -15.91
N PHE A 76 5.11 -12.11 -15.49
CA PHE A 76 3.96 -11.30 -15.07
C PHE A 76 4.26 -10.42 -13.84
N SER A 77 5.08 -10.91 -12.89
CA SER A 77 5.54 -10.12 -11.74
C SER A 77 6.39 -8.92 -12.17
N TRP A 78 7.33 -9.14 -13.10
CA TRP A 78 8.15 -8.06 -13.65
C TRP A 78 7.30 -7.02 -14.38
N LYS A 79 6.29 -7.44 -15.16
CA LYS A 79 5.36 -6.51 -15.83
C LYS A 79 4.54 -5.69 -14.83
N GLY A 80 4.18 -6.27 -13.69
CA GLY A 80 3.56 -5.56 -12.57
C GLY A 80 4.43 -4.44 -12.03
N ASN A 81 5.70 -4.75 -11.75
CA ASN A 81 6.69 -3.76 -11.31
C ASN A 81 6.90 -2.69 -12.39
N LEU A 82 7.03 -3.10 -13.65
CA LEU A 82 7.19 -2.19 -14.79
C LEU A 82 5.99 -1.23 -14.92
N PHE A 83 4.76 -1.70 -14.66
CA PHE A 83 3.58 -0.86 -14.68
C PHE A 83 3.67 0.26 -13.65
N SER A 84 4.10 -0.03 -12.42
CA SER A 84 4.33 0.98 -11.39
C SER A 84 5.34 2.04 -11.85
N MET A 85 6.48 1.60 -12.39
CA MET A 85 7.51 2.48 -12.94
C MET A 85 6.94 3.38 -14.05
N MET A 86 6.16 2.81 -14.98
CA MET A 86 5.53 3.56 -16.07
C MET A 86 4.51 4.59 -15.56
N CYS A 87 3.75 4.28 -14.51
CA CYS A 87 2.86 5.23 -13.87
C CYS A 87 3.63 6.42 -13.30
N THR A 88 4.75 6.16 -12.62
CA THR A 88 5.65 7.21 -12.11
C THR A 88 6.21 8.07 -13.24
N LEU A 89 6.76 7.47 -14.31
CA LEU A 89 7.26 8.23 -15.47
C LEU A 89 6.17 9.06 -16.15
N GLY A 90 4.96 8.50 -16.31
CA GLY A 90 3.80 9.21 -16.82
C GLY A 90 3.43 10.41 -15.95
N ALA A 91 3.51 10.27 -14.62
CA ALA A 91 3.28 11.38 -13.71
C ALA A 91 4.30 12.50 -13.92
N PHE A 92 5.59 12.19 -14.01
CA PHE A 92 6.63 13.18 -14.29
C PHE A 92 6.45 13.84 -15.66
N ALA A 93 5.97 13.11 -16.66
CA ALA A 93 5.64 13.67 -17.96
C ALA A 93 4.53 14.74 -17.86
N PHE A 94 3.49 14.50 -17.06
CA PHE A 94 2.44 15.51 -16.83
C PHE A 94 2.90 16.66 -15.92
N LEU A 95 3.66 16.39 -14.86
CA LEU A 95 4.21 17.41 -13.97
C LEU A 95 5.14 18.37 -14.74
N ALA A 96 5.97 17.87 -15.65
CA ALA A 96 6.84 18.71 -16.49
C ALA A 96 6.05 19.72 -17.34
N ARG A 97 4.80 19.40 -17.69
CA ARG A 97 3.90 20.28 -18.49
C ARG A 97 3.19 21.35 -17.66
N LEU A 98 3.27 21.29 -16.32
CA LEU A 98 2.73 22.35 -15.46
C LEU A 98 3.49 23.66 -15.62
N VAL A 99 4.81 23.61 -15.86
CA VAL A 99 5.62 24.80 -16.17
C VAL A 99 6.28 24.61 -17.54
N PRO A 100 5.81 25.33 -18.58
CA PRO A 100 6.34 25.19 -19.94
C PRO A 100 7.84 25.52 -20.02
N LEU A 101 8.59 24.71 -20.76
CA LEU A 101 10.00 24.97 -21.07
C LEU A 101 10.14 25.71 -22.40
N THR A 102 9.51 26.88 -22.53
CA THR A 102 9.50 27.65 -23.79
C THR A 102 9.38 29.14 -23.51
N GLY A 103 9.82 29.96 -24.46
CA GLY A 103 9.53 31.40 -24.44
C GLY A 103 10.08 32.08 -23.18
N GLU A 104 9.27 32.94 -22.58
CA GLU A 104 9.59 33.64 -21.32
C GLU A 104 9.65 32.71 -20.11
N ASN A 105 9.07 31.52 -20.20
CA ASN A 105 9.07 30.55 -19.10
C ASN A 105 10.31 29.66 -19.07
N LEU A 106 11.24 29.77 -20.02
CA LEU A 106 12.37 28.84 -20.15
C LEU A 106 13.16 28.65 -18.84
N THR A 107 13.52 29.75 -18.16
CA THR A 107 14.33 29.72 -16.92
C THR A 107 13.54 29.13 -15.75
N ARG A 108 12.28 29.53 -15.61
CA ARG A 108 11.32 28.98 -14.64
C ARG A 108 11.12 27.48 -14.88
N GLY A 109 11.00 27.08 -16.15
CA GLY A 109 10.85 25.71 -16.60
C GLY A 109 12.06 24.84 -16.24
N LEU A 110 13.28 25.36 -16.41
CA LEU A 110 14.51 24.68 -15.98
C LEU A 110 14.53 24.47 -14.46
N GLY A 111 14.25 25.52 -13.67
CA GLY A 111 14.17 25.39 -12.22
C GLY A 111 13.09 24.41 -11.76
N TRP A 112 11.91 24.42 -12.39
CA TRP A 112 10.85 23.45 -12.11
C TRP A 112 11.35 22.00 -12.26
N ARG A 113 12.08 21.70 -13.35
CA ARG A 113 12.61 20.35 -13.61
C ARG A 113 13.71 19.95 -12.63
N ILE A 114 14.54 20.90 -12.18
CA ILE A 114 15.51 20.67 -11.11
C ILE A 114 14.81 20.23 -9.83
N GLY A 115 13.72 20.90 -9.42
CA GLY A 115 13.04 20.47 -8.20
C GLY A 115 12.21 19.19 -8.36
N LEU A 116 11.74 18.87 -9.57
CA LEU A 116 11.13 17.56 -9.84
C LEU A 116 12.11 16.40 -9.60
N THR A 117 13.42 16.58 -9.76
CA THR A 117 14.38 15.50 -9.42
C THR A 117 14.35 15.14 -7.94
N ALA A 118 14.08 16.10 -7.04
CA ALA A 118 13.93 15.80 -5.61
C ALA A 118 12.76 14.86 -5.34
N LEU A 119 11.64 15.06 -6.05
CA LEU A 119 10.49 14.18 -5.93
C LEU A 119 10.78 12.82 -6.58
N ALA A 120 11.46 12.83 -7.73
CA ALA A 120 11.80 11.63 -8.49
C ALA A 120 12.77 10.70 -7.77
N PHE A 121 13.52 11.18 -6.78
CA PHE A 121 14.44 10.38 -5.96
C PHE A 121 14.06 10.43 -4.48
N SER A 122 12.81 10.79 -4.15
CA SER A 122 12.32 10.73 -2.77
C SER A 122 12.13 9.28 -2.35
N SER A 123 12.51 8.93 -1.12
CA SER A 123 12.44 7.54 -0.63
C SER A 123 11.01 7.00 -0.63
N LEU A 124 10.01 7.83 -0.35
CA LEU A 124 8.58 7.45 -0.41
C LEU A 124 8.07 7.10 -1.82
N LEU A 125 8.62 7.70 -2.88
CA LEU A 125 8.21 7.37 -4.25
C LEU A 125 9.07 6.27 -4.86
N TRP A 126 10.31 6.13 -4.37
CA TRP A 126 11.30 5.20 -4.91
C TRP A 126 10.81 3.75 -4.87
N GLU A 127 10.56 3.19 -3.68
CA GLU A 127 10.23 1.77 -3.54
C GLU A 127 8.90 1.38 -4.24
N PRO A 128 7.77 2.13 -4.09
CA PRO A 128 6.54 1.82 -4.81
C PRO A 128 6.67 1.89 -6.33
N SER A 129 7.68 2.59 -6.85
CA SER A 129 7.96 2.67 -8.29
C SER A 129 8.79 1.49 -8.80
N LEU A 130 9.46 0.73 -7.92
CA LEU A 130 10.26 -0.43 -8.29
C LEU A 130 9.49 -1.75 -8.20
N ASN A 131 8.32 -1.76 -7.58
CA ASN A 131 7.54 -2.96 -7.32
C ASN A 131 6.03 -2.74 -7.59
N ALA A 132 5.27 -3.82 -7.75
CA ALA A 132 3.85 -3.78 -8.10
C ALA A 132 3.01 -3.17 -6.96
N GLU A 133 2.69 -1.88 -7.07
CA GLU A 133 2.04 -1.11 -6.01
C GLU A 133 0.96 -0.16 -6.55
N VAL A 134 -0.09 0.03 -5.76
CA VAL A 134 -1.26 0.83 -6.13
C VAL A 134 -0.98 2.34 -6.09
N TYR A 135 0.04 2.73 -5.33
CA TYR A 135 0.40 4.11 -5.04
C TYR A 135 0.91 4.89 -6.25
N THR A 136 1.61 4.24 -7.19
CA THR A 136 2.16 4.92 -8.38
C THR A 136 1.08 5.34 -9.38
N LEU A 137 0.01 4.56 -9.51
CA LEU A 137 -1.17 4.94 -10.30
C LEU A 137 -1.87 6.16 -9.68
N SER A 138 -1.86 6.26 -8.35
CA SER A 138 -2.32 7.46 -7.63
C SER A 138 -1.46 8.69 -7.98
N VAL A 139 -0.13 8.55 -8.03
CA VAL A 139 0.80 9.63 -8.43
C VAL A 139 0.52 10.09 -9.86
N LEU A 140 0.26 9.16 -10.78
CA LEU A 140 -0.14 9.46 -12.16
C LEU A 140 -1.44 10.27 -12.20
N PHE A 141 -2.47 9.84 -11.46
CA PHE A 141 -3.74 10.56 -11.40
C PHE A 141 -3.62 11.95 -10.78
N PHE A 142 -2.78 12.12 -9.75
CA PHE A 142 -2.49 13.43 -9.18
C PHE A 142 -1.92 14.38 -10.24
N ALA A 143 -0.86 13.94 -10.93
CA ALA A 143 -0.21 14.75 -11.96
C ALA A 143 -1.14 15.06 -13.16
N LEU A 144 -1.89 14.07 -13.62
CA LEU A 144 -2.86 14.20 -14.71
C LEU A 144 -3.98 15.18 -14.33
N SER A 145 -4.51 15.10 -13.11
CA SER A 145 -5.56 16.00 -12.61
C SER A 145 -5.06 17.44 -12.56
N LEU A 146 -3.83 17.67 -12.09
CA LEU A 146 -3.24 19.01 -12.09
C LEU A 146 -3.05 19.54 -13.51
N TRP A 147 -2.58 18.70 -14.44
CA TRP A 147 -2.38 19.09 -15.83
C TRP A 147 -3.70 19.44 -16.52
N ILE A 148 -4.75 18.62 -16.38
CA ILE A 148 -6.07 18.92 -16.94
C ILE A 148 -6.66 20.18 -16.30
N GLY A 149 -6.54 20.34 -14.97
CA GLY A 149 -6.97 21.54 -14.25
C GLY A 149 -6.32 22.81 -14.78
N LYS A 150 -5.00 22.77 -15.01
CA LYS A 150 -4.27 23.87 -15.66
C LYS A 150 -4.80 24.17 -17.06
N ARG A 151 -5.00 23.14 -17.89
CA ARG A 151 -5.53 23.30 -19.26
C ARG A 151 -6.94 23.90 -19.26
N PHE A 152 -7.77 23.50 -18.30
CA PHE A 152 -9.10 24.07 -18.11
C PHE A 152 -9.04 25.54 -17.69
N LEU A 153 -8.14 25.93 -16.77
CA LEU A 153 -7.94 27.33 -16.39
C LEU A 153 -7.47 28.19 -17.56
N GLU A 154 -6.54 27.67 -18.38
CA GLU A 154 -6.03 28.37 -19.56
C GLU A 154 -7.10 28.55 -20.65
N ARG A 155 -7.94 27.52 -20.87
CA ARG A 155 -9.00 27.52 -21.89
C ARG A 155 -10.24 26.77 -21.38
N PRO A 156 -11.13 27.44 -20.62
CA PRO A 156 -12.30 26.79 -20.04
C PRO A 156 -13.24 26.23 -21.12
N SER A 157 -13.54 24.94 -21.03
CA SER A 157 -14.48 24.25 -21.92
C SER A 157 -15.17 23.11 -21.19
N LEU A 158 -16.42 22.81 -21.55
CA LEU A 158 -17.18 21.70 -20.98
C LEU A 158 -16.44 20.37 -21.12
N PRO A 159 -15.90 19.96 -22.29
CA PRO A 159 -15.17 18.70 -22.42
C PRO A 159 -13.97 18.56 -21.48
N MET A 160 -13.22 19.65 -21.23
CA MET A 160 -12.09 19.61 -20.29
C MET A 160 -12.55 19.48 -18.84
N LEU A 161 -13.65 20.13 -18.46
CA LEU A 161 -14.20 19.97 -17.12
C LEU A 161 -14.81 18.58 -16.90
N LEU A 162 -15.46 18.03 -17.92
CA LEU A 162 -15.96 16.65 -17.92
C LEU A 162 -14.81 15.64 -17.80
N LEU A 163 -13.73 15.84 -18.57
CA LEU A 163 -12.53 15.01 -18.48
C LEU A 163 -11.89 15.11 -17.09
N LEU A 164 -11.81 16.31 -16.50
CA LEU A 164 -11.30 16.49 -15.14
C LEU A 164 -12.15 15.72 -14.13
N GLY A 165 -13.48 15.85 -14.19
CA GLY A 165 -14.40 15.11 -13.32
C GLY A 165 -14.23 13.60 -13.46
N ALA A 166 -14.17 13.08 -14.68
CA ALA A 166 -13.97 11.66 -14.96
C ALA A 166 -12.63 11.14 -14.41
N VAL A 167 -11.53 11.84 -14.66
CA VAL A 167 -10.19 11.45 -14.20
C VAL A 167 -10.08 11.50 -12.67
N VAL A 168 -10.60 12.56 -12.04
CA VAL A 168 -10.61 12.67 -10.58
C VAL A 168 -11.53 11.62 -9.95
N GLY A 169 -12.66 11.32 -10.59
CA GLY A 169 -13.55 10.23 -10.18
C GLY A 169 -12.86 8.87 -10.21
N LEU A 170 -12.17 8.55 -11.31
CA LEU A 170 -11.35 7.33 -11.43
C LEU A 170 -10.22 7.30 -10.40
N ALA A 171 -9.58 8.44 -10.11
CA ALA A 171 -8.54 8.53 -9.08
C ALA A 171 -9.08 8.18 -7.69
N VAL A 172 -10.26 8.68 -7.33
CA VAL A 172 -10.95 8.37 -6.06
C VAL A 172 -11.43 6.92 -6.03
N GLY A 173 -11.96 6.42 -7.14
CA GLY A 173 -12.38 5.02 -7.28
C GLY A 173 -11.21 4.03 -7.18
N HIS A 174 -10.03 4.42 -7.68
CA HIS A 174 -8.78 3.67 -7.54
C HIS A 174 -8.27 3.69 -6.09
N HIS A 175 -8.08 4.88 -5.52
CA HIS A 175 -7.52 5.05 -4.18
C HIS A 175 -8.17 6.22 -3.45
N ARG A 176 -8.90 5.93 -2.36
CA ARG A 176 -9.77 6.90 -1.68
C ARG A 176 -9.06 8.13 -1.12
N LEU A 177 -7.77 8.05 -0.79
CA LEU A 177 -6.98 9.22 -0.39
C LEU A 177 -7.06 10.36 -1.42
N MET A 178 -7.28 10.04 -2.71
CA MET A 178 -7.47 11.04 -3.75
C MET A 178 -8.69 11.93 -3.54
N ALA A 179 -9.65 11.53 -2.70
CA ALA A 179 -10.77 12.39 -2.34
C ALA A 179 -10.30 13.66 -1.64
N PHE A 180 -9.17 13.62 -0.92
CA PHE A 180 -8.60 14.78 -0.27
C PHE A 180 -7.97 15.80 -1.24
N LEU A 181 -7.68 15.41 -2.48
CA LEU A 181 -7.25 16.33 -3.53
C LEU A 181 -8.39 17.22 -4.03
N VAL A 182 -9.64 16.72 -3.98
CA VAL A 182 -10.81 17.36 -4.60
C VAL A 182 -11.05 18.79 -4.10
N PRO A 183 -11.05 19.08 -2.78
CA PRO A 183 -11.30 20.44 -2.30
C PRO A 183 -10.22 21.44 -2.73
N GLY A 184 -8.95 21.03 -2.71
CA GLY A 184 -7.84 21.87 -3.17
C GLY A 184 -7.90 22.14 -4.67
N LEU A 185 -8.19 21.12 -5.48
CA LEU A 185 -8.38 21.25 -6.92
C LEU A 185 -9.58 22.13 -7.27
N ALA A 186 -10.71 21.97 -6.57
CA ALA A 186 -11.90 22.79 -6.75
C ALA A 186 -11.63 24.26 -6.43
N LEU A 187 -10.93 24.55 -5.33
CA LEU A 187 -10.50 25.90 -4.97
C LEU A 187 -9.60 26.53 -6.04
N TRP A 188 -8.69 25.73 -6.62
CA TRP A 188 -7.78 26.19 -7.67
C TRP A 188 -8.51 26.57 -8.96
N ILE A 189 -9.48 25.75 -9.40
CA ILE A 189 -10.22 25.99 -10.65
C ILE A 189 -11.45 26.92 -10.50
N ALA A 190 -11.85 27.24 -9.27
CA ALA A 190 -12.99 28.12 -8.97
C ALA A 190 -13.08 29.42 -9.79
N PRO A 191 -11.97 30.12 -10.12
CA PRO A 191 -12.02 31.36 -10.89
C PRO A 191 -12.62 31.21 -12.28
N ALA A 192 -12.51 30.03 -12.88
CA ALA A 192 -13.08 29.75 -14.20
C ALA A 192 -14.61 29.89 -14.21
N PHE A 193 -15.28 29.89 -13.05
CA PHE A 193 -16.74 29.97 -12.91
C PHE A 193 -17.26 31.36 -12.52
N HIS A 194 -16.40 32.26 -12.03
CA HIS A 194 -16.81 33.56 -11.48
C HIS A 194 -17.60 34.41 -12.48
N ASP A 195 -17.12 34.45 -13.73
CA ASP A 195 -17.66 35.36 -14.75
C ASP A 195 -18.77 34.74 -15.62
N SER A 196 -19.21 33.50 -15.32
CA SER A 196 -20.21 32.82 -16.15
C SER A 196 -21.08 31.83 -15.39
N LYS A 197 -22.33 32.23 -15.15
CA LYS A 197 -23.38 31.34 -14.60
C LYS A 197 -23.59 30.08 -15.46
N GLN A 198 -23.39 30.19 -16.78
CA GLN A 198 -23.52 29.05 -17.68
C GLN A 198 -22.45 27.98 -17.44
N ARG A 199 -21.23 28.38 -17.02
CA ARG A 199 -20.18 27.43 -16.63
C ARG A 199 -20.52 26.70 -15.34
N SER A 200 -21.25 27.31 -14.41
CA SER A 200 -21.71 26.64 -13.19
C SER A 200 -22.65 25.46 -13.51
N LEU A 201 -23.44 25.54 -14.59
CA LEU A 201 -24.29 24.42 -15.03
C LEU A 201 -23.48 23.21 -15.51
N TRP A 202 -22.21 23.40 -15.90
CA TRP A 202 -21.33 22.29 -16.30
C TRP A 202 -20.94 21.39 -15.11
N LEU A 203 -21.08 21.88 -13.87
CA LEU A 203 -20.75 21.09 -12.67
C LEU A 203 -21.64 19.86 -12.51
N LEU A 204 -22.89 19.91 -12.98
CA LEU A 204 -23.82 18.78 -12.85
C LEU A 204 -23.39 17.56 -13.69
N PRO A 205 -23.18 17.66 -15.02
CA PRO A 205 -22.68 16.52 -15.79
C PRO A 205 -21.25 16.13 -15.38
N THR A 206 -20.42 17.08 -14.92
CA THR A 206 -19.10 16.78 -14.35
C THR A 206 -19.20 15.94 -13.08
N LEU A 207 -20.14 16.27 -12.17
CA LEU A 207 -20.42 15.46 -10.99
C LEU A 207 -20.91 14.07 -11.37
N GLY A 208 -21.77 13.97 -12.40
CA GLY A 208 -22.19 12.68 -12.96
C GLY A 208 -21.01 11.81 -13.42
N LEU A 209 -20.08 12.37 -14.19
CA LEU A 209 -18.87 11.65 -14.62
C LEU A 209 -17.90 11.35 -13.48
N PHE A 210 -17.80 12.24 -12.49
CA PHE A 210 -17.02 11.99 -11.28
C PHE A 210 -17.58 10.77 -10.52
N LEU A 211 -18.88 10.74 -10.23
CA LEU A 211 -19.53 9.63 -9.54
C LEU A 211 -19.44 8.33 -10.35
N PHE A 212 -19.61 8.42 -11.67
CA PHE A 212 -19.40 7.27 -12.55
C PHE A 212 -17.96 6.74 -12.47
N GLY A 213 -16.96 7.63 -12.50
CA GLY A 213 -15.55 7.25 -12.34
C GLY A 213 -15.24 6.61 -10.98
N VAL A 214 -15.93 7.03 -9.92
CA VAL A 214 -15.81 6.40 -8.60
C VAL A 214 -16.42 5.00 -8.58
N LEU A 215 -17.64 4.84 -9.12
CA LEU A 215 -18.44 3.62 -8.94
C LEU A 215 -18.18 2.54 -9.99
N ALA A 216 -17.90 2.91 -11.25
CA ALA A 216 -17.71 1.96 -12.35
C ALA A 216 -16.57 0.95 -12.12
N PRO A 217 -15.42 1.32 -11.51
CA PRO A 217 -14.41 0.33 -11.15
C PRO A 217 -14.95 -0.74 -10.18
N TYR A 218 -15.79 -0.37 -9.22
CA TYR A 218 -16.31 -1.31 -8.21
C TYR A 218 -17.32 -2.31 -8.76
N SER A 219 -18.03 -2.00 -9.85
CA SER A 219 -18.85 -3.02 -10.52
C SER A 219 -18.00 -4.18 -11.06
N VAL A 220 -16.71 -3.94 -11.38
CA VAL A 220 -15.79 -5.02 -11.76
C VAL A 220 -15.58 -5.99 -10.60
N LEU A 221 -15.42 -5.49 -9.36
CA LEU A 221 -15.27 -6.38 -8.19
C LEU A 221 -16.52 -7.21 -7.95
N TYR A 222 -17.69 -6.59 -8.09
CA TYR A 222 -18.98 -7.26 -7.94
C TYR A 222 -19.11 -8.48 -8.86
N PHE A 223 -18.85 -8.31 -10.16
CA PHE A 223 -18.91 -9.43 -11.11
C PHE A 223 -17.78 -10.44 -10.96
N ARG A 224 -16.59 -9.99 -10.52
CA ARG A 224 -15.45 -10.88 -10.25
C ARG A 224 -15.72 -11.82 -9.08
N ALA A 225 -16.28 -11.30 -7.99
CA ALA A 225 -16.57 -12.07 -6.78
C ALA A 225 -17.57 -13.21 -7.04
N GLN A 226 -18.56 -12.99 -7.91
CA GLN A 226 -19.51 -14.02 -8.35
C GLN A 226 -18.86 -15.19 -9.10
N GLY A 227 -17.68 -14.96 -9.70
CA GLY A 227 -16.89 -16.00 -10.35
C GLY A 227 -16.09 -16.86 -9.36
N GLU A 228 -16.27 -16.66 -8.06
CA GLU A 228 -15.66 -17.46 -7.01
C GLU A 228 -14.12 -17.56 -7.11
N PRO A 229 -13.40 -16.44 -7.27
CA PRO A 229 -11.96 -16.46 -7.52
C PRO A 229 -11.18 -16.97 -6.29
N PRO A 230 -9.94 -17.45 -6.49
CA PRO A 230 -9.10 -17.96 -5.40
C PRO A 230 -8.73 -16.90 -4.36
N ILE A 231 -8.81 -15.62 -4.73
CA ILE A 231 -8.67 -14.48 -3.82
C ILE A 231 -9.95 -13.65 -3.95
N ASN A 232 -10.75 -13.61 -2.89
CA ASN A 232 -12.06 -12.95 -2.92
C ASN A 232 -12.30 -12.09 -1.67
N TRP A 233 -11.39 -11.17 -1.35
CA TRP A 233 -11.47 -10.40 -0.12
C TRP A 233 -12.80 -9.69 0.09
N GLY A 234 -13.41 -9.99 1.24
CA GLY A 234 -14.70 -9.43 1.65
C GLY A 234 -15.91 -9.92 0.84
N ASP A 235 -15.71 -10.80 -0.15
CA ASP A 235 -16.71 -11.30 -1.10
C ASP A 235 -17.76 -10.25 -1.53
N PRO A 236 -17.40 -9.28 -2.38
CA PRO A 236 -18.32 -8.22 -2.82
C PRO A 236 -19.36 -8.71 -3.85
N SER A 237 -19.78 -9.97 -3.80
CA SER A 237 -20.80 -10.60 -4.66
C SER A 237 -22.21 -10.01 -4.46
N ASN A 238 -22.42 -9.26 -3.38
CA ASN A 238 -23.65 -8.54 -3.03
C ASN A 238 -23.37 -7.08 -2.64
N LEU A 239 -24.39 -6.21 -2.67
CA LEU A 239 -24.24 -4.77 -2.44
C LEU A 239 -23.74 -4.42 -1.03
N LYS A 240 -24.11 -5.21 -0.01
CA LYS A 240 -23.67 -4.98 1.37
C LYS A 240 -22.15 -5.20 1.47
N ASN A 241 -21.66 -6.31 0.95
CA ASN A 241 -20.25 -6.64 0.96
C ASN A 241 -19.43 -5.73 0.03
N LEU A 242 -19.99 -5.34 -1.13
CA LEU A 242 -19.38 -4.36 -2.01
C LEU A 242 -19.18 -3.01 -1.29
N TRP A 243 -20.18 -2.57 -0.51
CA TRP A 243 -20.04 -1.39 0.34
C TRP A 243 -19.01 -1.60 1.46
N ALA A 244 -18.95 -2.78 2.07
CA ALA A 244 -17.95 -3.11 3.09
C ALA A 244 -16.52 -3.02 2.53
N VAL A 245 -16.28 -3.52 1.31
CA VAL A 245 -15.00 -3.40 0.58
C VAL A 245 -14.71 -1.94 0.23
N PHE A 246 -15.65 -1.22 -0.38
CA PHE A 246 -15.49 0.21 -0.72
C PHE A 246 -15.20 1.08 0.51
N SER A 247 -15.94 0.86 1.60
CA SER A 247 -15.80 1.62 2.84
C SER A 247 -14.62 1.15 3.70
N ALA A 248 -13.92 0.08 3.29
CA ALA A 248 -12.89 -0.60 4.05
C ALA A 248 -13.32 -0.90 5.49
N GLU A 249 -14.56 -1.37 5.64
CA GLU A 249 -15.17 -1.68 6.92
C GLU A 249 -14.34 -2.68 7.72
N GLN A 250 -13.69 -3.61 7.02
CA GLN A 250 -12.76 -4.58 7.63
C GLN A 250 -11.72 -3.89 8.51
N PHE A 251 -11.03 -2.88 7.98
CA PHE A 251 -10.00 -2.16 8.71
C PHE A 251 -10.55 -1.20 9.76
N ARG A 252 -11.81 -0.74 9.68
CA ARG A 252 -12.38 0.13 10.72
C ARG A 252 -12.46 -0.58 12.07
N MET A 253 -12.83 -1.86 12.08
CA MET A 253 -12.92 -2.63 13.32
C MET A 253 -11.53 -2.98 13.84
N ASP A 254 -10.62 -3.42 12.96
CA ASP A 254 -9.24 -3.70 13.35
C ASP A 254 -8.54 -2.45 13.86
N GLN A 255 -8.77 -1.29 13.24
CA GLN A 255 -8.30 -0.01 13.76
C GLN A 255 -8.90 0.33 15.11
N LYS A 256 -10.21 0.17 15.32
CA LYS A 256 -10.79 0.48 16.63
C LYS A 256 -10.22 -0.44 17.72
N VAL A 257 -10.08 -1.75 17.46
CA VAL A 257 -9.46 -2.71 18.39
C VAL A 257 -7.97 -2.39 18.60
N PHE A 258 -7.24 -2.04 17.54
CA PHE A 258 -5.81 -1.70 17.58
C PHE A 258 -5.55 -0.37 18.31
N HIS A 259 -6.25 0.70 17.95
CA HIS A 259 -6.22 1.99 18.64
C HIS A 259 -6.56 1.84 20.10
N LEU A 260 -7.49 0.94 20.44
CA LEU A 260 -7.89 0.67 21.80
C LEU A 260 -6.84 -0.13 22.59
N LYS A 261 -6.27 -1.21 22.05
CA LYS A 261 -5.11 -1.89 22.67
C LYS A 261 -3.99 -0.90 22.99
N ARG A 262 -3.78 0.06 22.09
CA ARG A 262 -2.80 1.16 22.25
C ARG A 262 -3.26 2.23 23.26
N TRP A 263 -4.55 2.56 23.30
CA TRP A 263 -5.17 3.47 24.29
C TRP A 263 -5.10 2.89 25.71
N VAL A 264 -5.31 1.58 25.87
CA VAL A 264 -5.25 0.95 27.18
C VAL A 264 -3.81 0.71 27.62
N ALA A 265 -2.91 0.33 26.71
CA ALA A 265 -1.46 0.39 26.97
C ALA A 265 -1.01 1.79 27.40
N TYR A 266 -1.71 2.85 26.94
CA TYR A 266 -1.51 4.21 27.40
C TYR A 266 -1.99 4.48 28.83
N SER A 267 -3.19 4.04 29.21
CA SER A 267 -3.70 4.27 30.56
C SER A 267 -2.89 3.58 31.66
N VAL A 268 -2.12 2.53 31.30
CA VAL A 268 -1.22 1.81 32.22
C VAL A 268 0.26 2.17 32.02
N GLY A 269 0.58 3.19 31.21
CA GLY A 269 1.94 3.68 31.00
C GLY A 269 2.87 2.75 30.20
N ALA A 270 2.35 1.67 29.61
CA ALA A 270 3.09 0.71 28.82
C ALA A 270 3.34 1.14 27.36
N ALA A 271 2.64 2.17 26.86
CA ALA A 271 2.83 2.75 25.53
C ALA A 271 2.38 4.23 25.49
N PRO A 272 2.86 5.06 24.54
CA PRO A 272 2.37 6.43 24.37
C PRO A 272 0.89 6.47 23.89
N SER A 273 0.11 7.42 24.43
CA SER A 273 -1.29 7.69 24.07
C SER A 273 -1.49 7.94 22.58
N PRO A 274 -2.65 7.68 21.96
CA PRO A 274 -2.85 8.03 20.55
C PRO A 274 -2.67 9.51 20.26
N TRP A 275 -2.95 10.39 21.23
CA TRP A 275 -2.56 11.80 21.15
C TRP A 275 -1.04 11.96 21.18
N GLN A 276 -0.32 11.31 22.09
CA GLN A 276 1.14 11.33 22.14
C GLN A 276 1.79 10.70 20.90
N VAL A 277 1.20 9.66 20.31
CA VAL A 277 1.63 9.03 19.05
C VAL A 277 1.38 9.99 17.90
N SER A 278 0.18 10.57 17.81
CA SER A 278 -0.15 11.57 16.79
C SER A 278 0.75 12.81 16.91
N MET A 279 1.01 13.28 18.13
CA MET A 279 1.92 14.38 18.42
C MET A 279 3.37 13.99 18.13
N ARG A 280 3.76 12.74 18.40
CA ARG A 280 5.08 12.22 18.05
C ARG A 280 5.24 12.17 16.53
N ASP A 281 4.28 11.63 15.81
CA ASP A 281 4.29 11.57 14.34
C ASP A 281 4.31 12.98 13.74
N LEU A 282 3.52 13.90 14.31
CA LEU A 282 3.57 15.32 13.96
C LEU A 282 4.95 15.93 14.25
N SER A 283 5.55 15.66 15.41
CA SER A 283 6.90 16.14 15.76
C SER A 283 8.00 15.54 14.89
N MET A 284 7.78 14.34 14.36
CA MET A 284 8.67 13.68 13.42
C MET A 284 8.47 14.15 11.99
N THR A 285 7.41 14.91 11.70
CA THR A 285 7.09 15.37 10.34
C THR A 285 8.24 16.18 9.72
N PRO A 286 8.88 17.15 10.40
CA PRO A 286 10.05 17.85 9.86
C PRO A 286 11.22 16.89 9.54
N PHE A 287 11.48 15.91 10.39
CA PHE A 287 12.51 14.90 10.16
C PHE A 287 12.18 14.01 8.95
N ARG A 288 10.91 13.57 8.81
CA ARG A 288 10.47 12.77 7.66
C ARG A 288 10.53 13.57 6.36
N ILE A 289 10.16 14.85 6.38
CA ILE A 289 10.31 15.77 5.24
C ILE A 289 11.80 15.91 4.88
N TRP A 290 12.68 16.14 5.85
CA TRP A 290 14.11 16.23 5.61
C TRP A 290 14.71 14.90 5.11
N HIS A 291 14.28 13.78 5.65
CA HIS A 291 14.71 12.46 5.21
C HIS A 291 14.37 12.25 3.73
N ASN A 292 13.13 12.54 3.33
CA ASN A 292 12.63 12.37 1.97
C ASN A 292 13.12 13.42 0.97
N PHE A 293 13.26 14.69 1.37
CA PHE A 293 13.53 15.81 0.45
C PHE A 293 14.90 16.47 0.67
N GLY A 294 15.55 16.27 1.83
CA GLY A 294 16.86 16.85 2.14
C GLY A 294 16.87 18.35 1.91
N LEU A 295 17.88 18.85 1.19
CA LEU A 295 18.00 20.26 0.82
C LEU A 295 16.80 20.79 -0.01
N ALA A 296 16.08 19.92 -0.72
CA ALA A 296 14.87 20.33 -1.46
C ALA A 296 13.76 20.82 -0.53
N SER A 297 13.73 20.40 0.74
CA SER A 297 12.78 20.90 1.73
C SER A 297 12.92 22.41 1.97
N LEU A 298 14.15 22.94 1.91
CA LEU A 298 14.42 24.38 2.00
C LEU A 298 13.85 25.13 0.79
N MET A 299 13.97 24.54 -0.40
CA MET A 299 13.33 25.08 -1.60
C MET A 299 11.80 24.98 -1.53
N GLY A 300 11.24 24.03 -0.78
CA GLY A 300 9.81 24.00 -0.45
C GLY A 300 9.36 25.26 0.29
N VAL A 301 10.16 25.74 1.25
CA VAL A 301 9.89 27.00 1.96
C VAL A 301 9.98 28.21 1.02
N VAL A 302 11.00 28.25 0.15
CA VAL A 302 11.09 29.29 -0.89
C VAL A 302 9.87 29.26 -1.80
N GLY A 303 9.40 28.07 -2.17
CA GLY A 303 8.19 27.88 -2.99
C GLY A 303 6.93 28.40 -2.33
N LEU A 304 6.76 28.15 -1.02
CA LEU A 304 5.65 28.69 -0.23
C LEU A 304 5.66 30.22 -0.23
N VAL A 305 6.81 30.84 0.04
CA VAL A 305 6.96 32.30 0.02
C VAL A 305 6.71 32.86 -1.39
N ALA A 306 7.25 32.20 -2.41
CA ALA A 306 7.06 32.61 -3.80
C ALA A 306 5.59 32.57 -4.23
N LEU A 307 4.84 31.53 -3.83
CA LEU A 307 3.40 31.46 -4.08
C LEU A 307 2.62 32.49 -3.25
N ALA A 308 2.99 32.73 -2.00
CA ALA A 308 2.35 33.77 -1.19
C ALA A 308 2.44 35.16 -1.86
N ILE A 309 3.54 35.42 -2.58
CA ILE A 309 3.76 36.67 -3.31
C ILE A 309 3.07 36.67 -4.68
N ARG A 310 3.10 35.55 -5.41
CA ARG A 310 2.69 35.50 -6.83
C ARG A 310 1.28 34.96 -7.07
N ASP A 311 0.83 34.01 -6.27
CA ASP A 311 -0.44 33.30 -6.47
C ASP A 311 -0.94 32.69 -5.14
N VAL A 312 -1.56 33.54 -4.32
CA VAL A 312 -2.14 33.13 -3.03
C VAL A 312 -3.22 32.05 -3.18
N ARG A 313 -3.92 32.00 -4.32
CA ARG A 313 -4.96 30.99 -4.54
C ARG A 313 -4.33 29.62 -4.77
N MET A 314 -3.28 29.53 -5.58
CA MET A 314 -2.50 28.31 -5.73
C MET A 314 -1.91 27.87 -4.38
N LEU A 315 -1.39 28.81 -3.57
CA LEU A 315 -0.93 28.52 -2.22
C LEU A 315 -2.02 27.88 -1.37
N LEU A 316 -3.19 28.53 -1.25
CA LEU A 316 -4.30 28.02 -0.46
C LEU A 316 -4.79 26.66 -0.96
N SER A 317 -4.86 26.48 -2.27
CA SER A 317 -5.25 25.22 -2.90
C SER A 317 -4.28 24.09 -2.55
N GLY A 318 -2.98 24.36 -2.62
CA GLY A 318 -1.92 23.43 -2.20
C GLY A 318 -1.97 23.13 -0.70
N LEU A 319 -2.18 24.14 0.14
CA LEU A 319 -2.30 23.96 1.60
C LEU A 319 -3.51 23.09 1.95
N VAL A 320 -4.66 23.26 1.30
CA VAL A 320 -5.83 22.39 1.49
C VAL A 320 -5.53 20.96 1.04
N ALA A 321 -4.94 20.79 -0.14
CA ALA A 321 -4.56 19.48 -0.68
C ALA A 321 -3.47 18.78 0.15
N TRP A 322 -2.68 19.52 0.93
CA TRP A 322 -1.69 18.97 1.86
C TRP A 322 -2.26 18.68 3.25
N PHE A 323 -3.07 19.60 3.80
CA PHE A 323 -3.57 19.54 5.18
C PHE A 323 -4.55 18.39 5.40
N LEU A 324 -5.54 18.23 4.52
CA LEU A 324 -6.57 17.20 4.68
C LEU A 324 -6.01 15.77 4.72
N PRO A 325 -5.15 15.34 3.77
CA PRO A 325 -4.56 14.01 3.86
C PRO A 325 -3.55 13.91 5.00
N THR A 326 -2.82 14.97 5.35
CA THR A 326 -1.91 14.95 6.51
C THR A 326 -2.67 14.70 7.81
N LEU A 327 -3.81 15.36 8.00
CA LEU A 327 -4.69 15.16 9.15
C LEU A 327 -5.20 13.72 9.22
N PHE A 328 -5.61 13.16 8.07
CA PHE A 328 -6.01 11.76 7.99
C PHE A 328 -4.86 10.83 8.41
N VAL A 329 -3.67 11.00 7.84
CA VAL A 329 -2.54 10.09 8.09
C VAL A 329 -2.10 10.13 9.56
N ILE A 330 -2.09 11.30 10.20
CA ILE A 330 -1.72 11.39 11.62
C ILE A 330 -2.71 10.60 12.51
N GLN A 331 -3.99 10.57 12.12
CA GLN A 331 -5.04 9.81 12.81
C GLN A 331 -5.05 8.33 12.43
N TYR A 332 -4.62 7.99 11.22
CA TYR A 332 -4.68 6.65 10.64
C TYR A 332 -3.42 5.84 10.98
N GLN A 333 -3.51 5.06 12.05
CA GLN A 333 -2.36 4.35 12.62
C GLN A 333 -2.36 2.87 12.20
N VAL A 334 -1.84 2.58 11.01
CA VAL A 334 -1.63 1.22 10.47
C VAL A 334 -0.14 0.89 10.33
N GLY A 335 0.18 -0.38 10.14
CA GLY A 335 1.56 -0.87 10.05
C GLY A 335 2.36 -0.26 8.89
N ASP A 336 1.72 0.17 7.80
CA ASP A 336 2.32 0.72 6.57
C ASP A 336 2.00 2.21 6.36
N GLN A 337 1.78 2.96 7.44
CA GLN A 337 1.33 4.36 7.41
C GLN A 337 2.19 5.30 6.52
N GLU A 338 3.44 4.93 6.24
CA GLU A 338 4.34 5.68 5.36
C GLU A 338 3.79 5.86 3.96
N SER A 339 3.17 4.84 3.36
CA SER A 339 2.59 4.91 2.02
C SER A 339 1.44 5.91 1.93
N PHE A 340 0.70 6.13 3.03
CA PHE A 340 -0.38 7.10 3.10
C PHE A 340 0.12 8.56 3.13
N HIS A 341 1.40 8.80 3.45
CA HIS A 341 2.02 10.11 3.35
C HIS A 341 2.32 10.54 1.91
N LEU A 342 2.17 9.66 0.91
CA LEU A 342 2.52 9.97 -0.47
C LEU A 342 1.83 11.23 -1.01
N LEU A 343 0.50 11.36 -0.83
CA LEU A 343 -0.24 12.52 -1.36
C LEU A 343 0.23 13.86 -0.76
N PRO A 344 0.37 14.02 0.58
CA PRO A 344 0.99 15.21 1.16
C PRO A 344 2.40 15.47 0.59
N TYR A 345 3.21 14.44 0.38
CA TYR A 345 4.59 14.58 -0.08
C TYR A 345 4.65 14.97 -1.57
N LEU A 346 3.69 14.54 -2.40
CA LEU A 346 3.56 15.05 -3.78
C LEU A 346 3.33 16.55 -3.81
N VAL A 347 2.51 17.08 -2.89
CA VAL A 347 2.28 18.54 -2.78
C VAL A 347 3.56 19.26 -2.35
N LEU A 348 4.28 18.73 -1.35
CA LEU A 348 5.56 19.29 -0.91
C LEU A 348 6.63 19.24 -2.01
N GLY A 349 6.69 18.17 -2.79
CA GLY A 349 7.58 18.05 -3.95
C GLY A 349 7.27 19.09 -5.03
N CYS A 350 5.99 19.34 -5.30
CA CYS A 350 5.57 20.41 -6.21
C CYS A 350 5.93 21.81 -5.66
N LEU A 351 5.82 22.03 -4.35
CA LEU A 351 6.25 23.28 -3.72
C LEU A 351 7.76 23.48 -3.83
N ALA A 352 8.56 22.42 -3.60
CA ALA A 352 10.01 22.47 -3.78
C ALA A 352 10.39 22.77 -5.24
N ALA A 353 9.69 22.15 -6.20
CA ALA A 353 9.86 22.43 -7.62
C ALA A 353 9.50 23.87 -7.98
N TYR A 354 8.45 24.44 -7.38
CA TYR A 354 8.12 25.84 -7.56
C TYR A 354 9.17 26.79 -6.95
N GLY A 355 9.75 26.42 -5.79
CA GLY A 355 10.83 27.17 -5.18
C GLY A 355 12.09 27.21 -6.04
N TRP A 356 12.49 26.07 -6.62
CA TRP A 356 13.56 26.02 -7.60
C TRP A 356 13.26 26.86 -8.85
N ALA A 357 12.05 26.77 -9.38
CA ALA A 357 11.59 27.59 -10.50
C ALA A 357 11.74 29.09 -10.22
N PHE A 358 11.31 29.53 -9.03
CA PHE A 358 11.41 30.92 -8.58
C PHE A 358 12.87 31.36 -8.39
N ALA A 359 13.69 30.56 -7.73
CA ALA A 359 15.08 30.90 -7.44
C ALA A 359 15.90 31.04 -8.73
N VAL A 360 15.80 30.05 -9.63
CA VAL A 360 16.50 30.04 -10.92
C VAL A 360 16.08 31.22 -11.77
N GLU A 361 14.77 31.45 -11.92
CA GLU A 361 14.23 32.60 -12.67
C GLU A 361 14.75 33.93 -12.14
N THR A 362 14.82 34.09 -10.81
CA THR A 362 15.23 35.34 -10.15
C THR A 362 16.70 35.68 -10.39
N VAL A 363 17.60 34.68 -10.35
CA VAL A 363 19.05 34.92 -10.42
C VAL A 363 19.63 34.78 -11.82
N TRP A 364 18.89 34.18 -12.77
CA TRP A 364 19.39 33.78 -14.08
C TRP A 364 20.18 34.86 -14.84
N THR A 365 19.67 36.09 -14.83
CA THR A 365 20.31 37.23 -15.51
C THR A 365 21.05 38.15 -14.53
N ARG A 366 20.89 37.94 -13.22
CA ARG A 366 21.36 38.87 -12.19
C ARG A 366 22.74 38.53 -11.65
N SER A 367 23.06 37.24 -11.50
CA SER A 367 24.32 36.83 -10.86
C SER A 367 24.79 35.46 -11.31
N LYS A 368 25.89 35.42 -12.09
CA LYS A 368 26.58 34.16 -12.47
C LYS A 368 27.05 33.37 -11.24
N PRO A 369 27.68 33.99 -10.21
CA PRO A 369 28.04 33.25 -9.00
C PRO A 369 26.84 32.59 -8.31
N ALA A 370 25.69 33.28 -8.23
CA ALA A 370 24.48 32.72 -7.64
C ALA A 370 23.93 31.54 -8.46
N LEU A 371 24.00 31.61 -9.80
CA LEU A 371 23.63 30.48 -10.65
C LEU A 371 24.52 29.26 -10.47
N ILE A 372 25.84 29.46 -10.36
CA ILE A 372 26.79 28.37 -10.09
C ILE A 372 26.49 27.75 -8.73
N PHE A 373 26.21 28.58 -7.72
CA PHE A 373 25.80 28.12 -6.40
C PHE A 373 24.50 27.30 -6.45
N LEU A 374 23.46 27.77 -7.15
CA LEU A 374 22.21 27.02 -7.32
C LEU A 374 22.42 25.70 -8.07
N ALA A 375 23.28 25.67 -9.09
CA ALA A 375 23.62 24.44 -9.81
C ALA A 375 24.36 23.44 -8.92
N ALA A 376 25.30 23.91 -8.09
CA ALA A 376 25.99 23.07 -7.11
C ALA A 376 25.00 22.53 -6.07
N LEU A 377 24.06 23.36 -5.59
CA LEU A 377 23.03 22.96 -4.65
C LEU A 377 22.07 21.91 -5.25
N ALA A 378 21.69 22.06 -6.52
CA ALA A 378 20.86 21.11 -7.25
C ALA A 378 21.56 19.76 -7.41
N LEU A 379 22.86 19.79 -7.70
CA LEU A 379 23.70 18.59 -7.79
C LEU A 379 23.81 17.90 -6.43
N MET A 380 24.14 18.64 -5.37
CA MET A 380 24.22 18.12 -4.00
C MET A 380 22.89 17.50 -3.54
N GLN A 381 21.76 18.15 -3.86
CA GLN A 381 20.43 17.62 -3.59
C GLN A 381 20.21 16.28 -4.32
N THR A 382 20.49 16.23 -5.63
CA THR A 382 20.23 15.02 -6.43
C THR A 382 21.13 13.86 -6.00
N VAL A 383 22.43 14.12 -5.84
CA VAL A 383 23.41 13.12 -5.37
C VAL A 383 23.05 12.65 -3.97
N GLY A 384 22.74 13.57 -3.05
CA GLY A 384 22.37 13.21 -1.68
C GLY A 384 21.02 12.49 -1.55
N GLN A 385 20.15 12.56 -2.56
CA GLN A 385 18.96 11.70 -2.61
C GLN A 385 19.31 10.32 -3.16
N ILE A 386 20.02 10.25 -4.28
CA ILE A 386 20.46 8.98 -4.87
C ILE A 386 21.28 8.15 -3.88
N ASP A 387 22.16 8.79 -3.10
CA ASP A 387 22.98 8.11 -2.08
C ASP A 387 22.14 7.45 -0.97
N LYS A 388 20.95 7.97 -0.69
CA LYS A 388 20.00 7.36 0.27
C LYS A 388 19.22 6.20 -0.33
N LEU A 389 19.16 6.10 -1.66
CA LEU A 389 18.42 5.04 -2.34
C LEU A 389 19.19 3.73 -2.20
N GLN A 390 18.81 2.94 -1.21
CA GLN A 390 19.35 1.61 -1.04
C GLN A 390 18.62 0.67 -1.98
N THR A 391 19.34 0.09 -2.94
CA THR A 391 18.86 -1.09 -3.64
C THR A 391 19.34 -2.30 -2.86
N PRO A 392 18.44 -3.14 -2.35
CA PRO A 392 18.87 -4.33 -1.63
C PRO A 392 19.73 -5.22 -2.55
N PRO A 393 20.72 -5.95 -2.02
CA PRO A 393 21.47 -6.93 -2.79
C PRO A 393 20.53 -8.00 -3.37
N ASP A 394 20.93 -8.63 -4.47
CA ASP A 394 20.14 -9.67 -5.15
C ASP A 394 19.66 -10.78 -4.20
N GLU A 395 20.49 -11.17 -3.23
CA GLU A 395 20.14 -12.17 -2.22
C GLU A 395 18.83 -11.85 -1.49
N ILE A 396 18.60 -10.55 -1.23
CA ILE A 396 17.40 -10.00 -0.60
C ILE A 396 16.26 -9.86 -1.63
N VAL A 397 16.55 -9.28 -2.80
CA VAL A 397 15.56 -8.99 -3.86
C VAL A 397 14.80 -10.25 -4.30
N TYR A 398 15.49 -11.39 -4.43
CA TYR A 398 14.87 -12.64 -4.86
C TYR A 398 14.27 -13.46 -3.71
N THR A 399 14.29 -12.97 -2.46
CA THR A 399 13.83 -13.74 -1.30
C THR A 399 12.35 -14.14 -1.37
N PRO A 400 11.39 -13.26 -1.71
CA PRO A 400 9.97 -13.63 -1.77
C PRO A 400 9.71 -14.75 -2.77
N GLU A 401 10.29 -14.64 -3.97
CA GLU A 401 10.19 -15.69 -4.99
C GLU A 401 10.87 -16.98 -4.52
N ARG A 402 12.09 -16.91 -4.00
CA ARG A 402 12.84 -18.10 -3.54
C ARG A 402 12.09 -18.80 -2.40
N TYR A 403 11.53 -18.03 -1.47
CA TYR A 403 10.71 -18.51 -0.37
C TYR A 403 9.51 -19.28 -0.91
N ALA A 404 8.65 -18.63 -1.69
CA ALA A 404 7.44 -19.26 -2.23
C ALA A 404 7.73 -20.51 -3.04
N ARG A 405 8.76 -20.44 -3.90
CA ARG A 405 9.19 -21.54 -4.74
C ARG A 405 9.66 -22.74 -3.92
N ARG A 406 10.62 -22.52 -3.01
CA ARG A 406 11.17 -23.62 -2.20
C ARG A 406 10.11 -24.23 -1.31
N THR A 407 9.23 -23.43 -0.72
CA THR A 407 8.12 -23.92 0.11
C THR A 407 7.21 -24.84 -0.66
N LEU A 408 6.71 -24.43 -1.81
CA LEU A 408 5.80 -25.26 -2.62
C LEU A 408 6.47 -26.51 -3.19
N ASP A 409 7.78 -26.48 -3.46
CA ASP A 409 8.54 -27.64 -3.98
C ASP A 409 8.77 -28.73 -2.93
N GLN A 410 8.81 -28.39 -1.64
CA GLN A 410 8.97 -29.39 -0.58
C GLN A 410 7.69 -30.19 -0.34
N VAL A 411 6.54 -29.66 -0.73
CA VAL A 411 5.23 -30.28 -0.52
C VAL A 411 4.97 -31.24 -1.68
N PRO A 412 4.75 -32.54 -1.45
CA PRO A 412 4.40 -33.46 -2.52
C PRO A 412 3.01 -33.14 -3.08
N PRO A 413 2.70 -33.52 -4.33
CA PRO A 413 1.37 -33.36 -4.89
C PRO A 413 0.28 -33.95 -3.98
N GLY A 414 -0.79 -33.19 -3.73
CA GLY A 414 -1.86 -33.57 -2.80
C GLY A 414 -1.53 -33.37 -1.31
N GLY A 415 -0.31 -32.95 -0.98
CA GLY A 415 0.11 -32.59 0.38
C GLY A 415 -0.59 -31.34 0.91
N ALA A 416 -0.48 -31.13 2.22
CA ALA A 416 -1.01 -29.96 2.91
C ALA A 416 0.13 -29.09 3.43
N LEU A 417 0.02 -27.78 3.20
CA LEU A 417 0.94 -26.75 3.67
C LEU A 417 0.20 -25.79 4.58
N PHE A 418 0.61 -25.72 5.84
CA PHE A 418 0.15 -24.74 6.80
C PHE A 418 1.14 -23.57 6.90
N VAL A 419 0.71 -22.40 6.44
CA VAL A 419 1.47 -21.16 6.46
C VAL A 419 1.16 -20.42 7.75
N CYS A 420 2.09 -20.48 8.70
CA CYS A 420 2.03 -19.70 9.95
C CYS A 420 3.21 -18.74 10.06
N SER A 421 2.94 -17.61 10.73
CA SER A 421 3.92 -16.59 11.11
C SER A 421 4.33 -16.84 12.56
N ASP A 422 5.63 -16.78 12.87
CA ASP A 422 6.17 -16.99 14.22
C ASP A 422 6.24 -15.70 15.07
N GLN A 423 6.00 -14.53 14.49
CA GLN A 423 5.88 -13.28 15.24
C GLN A 423 4.43 -12.83 15.30
N TRP A 424 3.99 -12.43 16.49
CA TRP A 424 2.68 -11.81 16.70
C TRP A 424 2.48 -10.53 15.85
N ASP A 425 3.59 -9.86 15.54
CA ASP A 425 3.61 -8.59 14.79
C ASP A 425 3.97 -8.75 13.30
N LEU A 426 4.35 -9.95 12.82
CA LEU A 426 4.56 -10.20 11.39
C LEU A 426 3.23 -10.53 10.72
N PRO A 427 2.74 -9.65 9.83
CA PRO A 427 1.47 -9.88 9.17
C PRO A 427 1.58 -11.12 8.26
N ALA A 428 0.56 -11.99 8.29
CA ALA A 428 0.60 -13.30 7.62
C ALA A 428 0.59 -13.20 6.08
N ASP A 429 0.16 -12.06 5.54
CA ASP A 429 0.29 -11.62 4.14
C ASP A 429 1.72 -11.74 3.59
N PHE A 430 2.75 -11.34 4.34
CA PHE A 430 4.14 -11.33 3.87
C PHE A 430 4.63 -12.71 3.43
N LEU A 431 4.24 -13.75 4.16
CA LEU A 431 4.59 -15.13 3.84
C LEU A 431 3.57 -15.74 2.87
N TYR A 432 2.28 -15.46 3.07
CA TYR A 432 1.23 -16.11 2.30
C TYR A 432 1.14 -15.61 0.86
N PHE A 433 1.23 -14.30 0.61
CA PHE A 433 0.98 -13.73 -0.72
C PHE A 433 1.99 -14.20 -1.79
N PRO A 434 3.30 -14.32 -1.52
CA PRO A 434 4.22 -14.94 -2.45
C PRO A 434 3.86 -16.40 -2.78
N ILE A 435 3.47 -17.20 -1.77
CA ILE A 435 3.04 -18.59 -1.96
C ILE A 435 1.78 -18.63 -2.83
N LEU A 436 0.80 -17.78 -2.52
CA LEU A 436 -0.47 -17.65 -3.23
C LEU A 436 -0.26 -17.30 -4.71
N TYR A 437 0.65 -16.37 -5.01
CA TYR A 437 1.06 -16.04 -6.37
C TYR A 437 1.66 -17.26 -7.07
N HIS A 438 2.64 -17.93 -6.47
CA HIS A 438 3.27 -19.06 -7.14
C HIS A 438 2.31 -20.24 -7.32
N HIS A 439 1.40 -20.45 -6.39
CA HIS A 439 0.41 -21.52 -6.45
C HIS A 439 -0.64 -21.27 -7.55
N HIS A 440 -1.21 -20.06 -7.62
CA HIS A 440 -2.27 -19.77 -8.59
C HIS A 440 -1.75 -19.22 -9.91
N VAL A 441 -0.85 -18.23 -9.91
CA VAL A 441 -0.34 -17.55 -11.11
C VAL A 441 0.73 -18.37 -11.81
N ALA A 442 1.77 -18.79 -11.07
CA ALA A 442 2.83 -19.63 -11.64
C ALA A 442 2.46 -21.11 -11.72
N GLU A 443 1.23 -21.46 -11.30
CA GLU A 443 0.64 -22.80 -11.38
C GLU A 443 1.45 -23.90 -10.68
N ARG A 444 2.19 -23.51 -9.63
CA ARG A 444 3.15 -24.38 -8.97
C ARG A 444 2.46 -25.20 -7.88
N ASN A 445 2.55 -26.52 -7.99
CA ASN A 445 1.96 -27.47 -7.06
C ASN A 445 0.46 -27.24 -6.80
N ARG A 446 -0.34 -27.19 -7.88
CA ARG A 446 -1.79 -26.94 -7.85
C ARG A 446 -2.61 -27.89 -6.99
N SER A 447 -2.10 -29.11 -6.77
CA SER A 447 -2.81 -30.12 -5.98
C SER A 447 -2.54 -30.00 -4.48
N ALA A 448 -1.55 -29.20 -4.06
CA ALA A 448 -1.32 -28.94 -2.66
C ALA A 448 -2.46 -28.09 -2.06
N VAL A 449 -2.86 -28.43 -0.85
CA VAL A 449 -3.75 -27.61 -0.03
C VAL A 449 -2.91 -26.61 0.74
N VAL A 450 -3.15 -25.32 0.53
CA VAL A 450 -2.42 -24.25 1.23
C VAL A 450 -3.36 -23.53 2.18
N VAL A 451 -3.08 -23.64 3.48
CA VAL A 451 -3.85 -23.04 4.57
C VAL A 451 -3.01 -22.00 5.27
N ALA A 452 -3.55 -20.82 5.55
CA ALA A 452 -2.86 -19.72 6.19
C ALA A 452 -3.56 -19.27 7.46
N GLU A 453 -2.85 -19.34 8.59
CA GLU A 453 -3.34 -19.07 9.94
C GLU A 453 -3.97 -17.67 10.07
N GLY A 454 -3.33 -16.66 9.49
CA GLY A 454 -3.73 -15.26 9.66
C GLY A 454 -5.06 -14.86 9.04
N TYR A 455 -5.68 -15.75 8.24
CA TYR A 455 -6.92 -15.43 7.52
C TYR A 455 -8.15 -16.17 8.05
N PHE A 456 -8.04 -16.99 9.10
CA PHE A 456 -9.17 -17.74 9.64
C PHE A 456 -10.34 -16.87 10.12
N THR A 457 -10.08 -15.64 10.53
CA THR A 457 -11.15 -14.72 10.95
C THR A 457 -11.78 -13.96 9.77
N SER A 458 -11.28 -14.15 8.55
CA SER A 458 -11.79 -13.49 7.36
C SER A 458 -12.92 -14.30 6.70
N PRO A 459 -14.14 -13.73 6.52
CA PRO A 459 -15.28 -14.47 5.97
C PRO A 459 -15.01 -15.12 4.61
N TRP A 460 -14.33 -14.40 3.71
CA TRP A 460 -13.98 -14.92 2.39
C TRP A 460 -13.05 -16.14 2.43
N TYR A 461 -12.19 -16.21 3.46
CA TYR A 461 -11.23 -17.29 3.60
C TYR A 461 -11.90 -18.54 4.16
N ARG A 462 -12.88 -18.37 5.06
CA ARG A 462 -13.77 -19.45 5.52
C ARG A 462 -14.45 -20.14 4.35
N GLU A 463 -15.16 -19.38 3.52
CA GLU A 463 -15.84 -19.91 2.33
C GLU A 463 -14.85 -20.59 1.36
N THR A 464 -13.62 -20.09 1.29
CA THR A 464 -12.57 -20.71 0.48
C THR A 464 -12.13 -22.07 1.03
N LEU A 465 -11.92 -22.20 2.34
CA LEU A 465 -11.55 -23.48 2.97
C LEU A 465 -12.69 -24.49 2.99
N GLU A 466 -13.93 -24.03 3.18
CA GLU A 466 -15.13 -24.87 3.10
C GLU A 466 -15.30 -25.46 1.70
N ARG A 467 -15.16 -24.65 0.64
CA ARG A 467 -15.19 -25.11 -0.76
C ARG A 467 -14.06 -26.09 -1.10
N GLN A 468 -12.89 -25.92 -0.49
CA GLN A 468 -11.78 -26.86 -0.63
C GLN A 468 -12.02 -28.18 0.14
N GLY A 469 -13.06 -28.25 0.98
CA GLY A 469 -13.35 -29.41 1.82
C GLY A 469 -12.29 -29.64 2.90
N VAL A 470 -11.65 -28.55 3.36
CA VAL A 470 -10.53 -28.59 4.32
C VAL A 470 -10.95 -28.09 5.69
N ALA A 471 -11.98 -27.24 5.77
CA ALA A 471 -12.40 -26.60 7.00
C ALA A 471 -12.95 -27.56 8.07
N GLY A 472 -13.52 -28.70 7.68
CA GLY A 472 -14.20 -29.60 8.62
C GLY A 472 -15.23 -28.83 9.46
N ASN A 473 -15.20 -29.04 10.78
CA ASN A 473 -16.03 -28.31 11.75
C ASN A 473 -15.30 -27.11 12.40
N PHE A 474 -14.15 -26.70 11.87
CA PHE A 474 -13.30 -25.67 12.49
C PHE A 474 -14.04 -24.35 12.72
N PHE A 475 -14.81 -23.89 11.73
CA PHE A 475 -15.53 -22.62 11.85
C PHE A 475 -16.79 -22.73 12.70
N ASP A 476 -17.44 -23.89 12.75
CA ASP A 476 -18.56 -24.12 13.66
C ASP A 476 -18.07 -24.08 15.11
N ALA A 477 -16.90 -24.66 15.39
CA ALA A 477 -16.24 -24.57 16.70
C ALA A 477 -15.81 -23.13 17.03
N LEU A 478 -15.35 -22.37 16.02
CA LEU A 478 -15.01 -20.95 16.17
C LEU A 478 -16.23 -20.08 16.52
N GLU A 479 -17.41 -20.42 16.03
CA GLU A 479 -18.64 -19.63 16.24
C GLU A 479 -19.44 -20.05 17.48
N ASN A 480 -19.47 -21.35 17.77
CA ASN A 480 -20.32 -21.92 18.81
C ASN A 480 -19.55 -22.32 20.08
N GLY A 481 -18.22 -22.37 20.00
CA GLY A 481 -17.37 -22.81 21.10
C GLY A 481 -17.26 -24.32 21.19
N THR A 482 -16.47 -24.75 22.15
CA THR A 482 -16.20 -26.16 22.47
C THR A 482 -16.15 -26.31 23.99
N ASP A 483 -16.07 -27.54 24.50
CA ASP A 483 -15.97 -27.79 25.94
C ASP A 483 -14.70 -27.16 26.57
N GLU A 484 -13.66 -26.93 25.76
CA GLU A 484 -12.41 -26.30 26.20
C GLU A 484 -12.31 -24.80 25.85
N VAL A 485 -13.14 -24.32 24.90
CA VAL A 485 -13.09 -22.95 24.40
C VAL A 485 -14.46 -22.31 24.41
N ASP A 486 -14.67 -21.41 25.37
CA ASP A 486 -15.90 -20.64 25.47
C ASP A 486 -15.95 -19.50 24.44
N VAL A 487 -17.15 -19.24 23.93
CA VAL A 487 -17.44 -18.08 23.07
C VAL A 487 -18.23 -17.02 23.82
N TYR A 488 -17.61 -15.86 23.98
CA TYR A 488 -18.20 -14.69 24.62
C TYR A 488 -18.69 -13.70 23.57
N LYS A 489 -20.01 -13.52 23.49
CA LYS A 489 -20.63 -12.51 22.62
C LYS A 489 -20.67 -11.18 23.34
N THR A 490 -20.08 -10.17 22.74
CA THR A 490 -20.04 -8.82 23.31
C THR A 490 -20.15 -7.79 22.20
N ASP A 491 -20.91 -6.72 22.43
CA ASP A 491 -20.87 -5.59 21.51
C ASP A 491 -19.55 -4.85 21.68
N PHE A 492 -19.10 -4.18 20.61
CA PHE A 492 -17.80 -3.54 20.63
C PHE A 492 -17.62 -2.59 21.82
N LYS A 493 -18.64 -1.79 22.18
CA LYS A 493 -18.53 -0.82 23.29
C LYS A 493 -18.46 -1.50 24.65
N SER A 494 -19.24 -2.56 24.87
CA SER A 494 -19.20 -3.34 26.10
C SER A 494 -17.88 -4.08 26.24
N TYR A 495 -17.32 -4.64 25.16
CA TYR A 495 -15.98 -5.22 25.17
C TYR A 495 -14.92 -4.21 25.62
N ILE A 496 -14.95 -2.99 25.05
CA ILE A 496 -14.05 -1.90 25.45
C ILE A 496 -14.14 -1.63 26.94
N ARG A 497 -15.37 -1.53 27.46
CA ARG A 497 -15.67 -1.03 28.80
C ARG A 497 -15.41 -2.09 29.87
N ASP A 498 -15.80 -3.33 29.62
CA ASP A 498 -16.00 -4.34 30.65
C ASP A 498 -14.98 -5.48 30.58
N GLU A 499 -14.56 -5.89 29.38
CA GLU A 499 -13.73 -7.09 29.17
C GLU A 499 -12.25 -6.74 28.92
N LEU A 500 -11.99 -5.76 28.05
CA LEU A 500 -10.63 -5.41 27.68
C LEU A 500 -9.76 -4.86 28.84
N PRO A 501 -10.28 -4.08 29.82
CA PRO A 501 -9.48 -3.62 30.94
C PRO A 501 -8.93 -4.77 31.79
N LYS A 502 -9.69 -5.86 31.95
CA LYS A 502 -9.29 -7.08 32.67
C LYS A 502 -8.08 -7.73 32.01
N LEU A 503 -8.13 -7.86 30.67
CA LEU A 503 -7.06 -8.45 29.86
C LEU A 503 -5.73 -7.71 29.86
N LEU A 504 -5.76 -6.46 30.31
CA LEU A 504 -4.62 -5.56 30.30
C LEU A 504 -4.10 -5.24 31.69
N ASP A 505 -4.82 -5.63 32.74
CA ASP A 505 -4.33 -5.64 34.12
C ASP A 505 -3.25 -6.72 34.28
N PRO A 506 -1.98 -6.37 34.57
CA PRO A 506 -0.91 -7.35 34.73
C PRO A 506 -1.20 -8.45 35.76
N GLU A 507 -2.02 -8.19 36.77
CA GLU A 507 -2.40 -9.18 37.80
C GLU A 507 -3.45 -10.17 37.30
N GLN A 508 -4.34 -9.75 36.39
CA GLN A 508 -5.35 -10.61 35.75
C GLN A 508 -4.84 -11.22 34.43
N ARG A 509 -3.83 -10.61 33.81
CA ARG A 509 -3.27 -10.97 32.49
C ARG A 509 -2.72 -12.39 32.46
N SER A 510 -2.09 -12.88 33.51
CA SER A 510 -1.54 -14.26 33.55
C SER A 510 -2.66 -15.31 33.70
N ALA A 511 -3.73 -14.98 34.43
CA ALA A 511 -4.89 -15.84 34.60
C ALA A 511 -5.73 -15.89 33.32
N GLU A 512 -6.03 -14.75 32.71
CA GLU A 512 -6.80 -14.71 31.45
C GLU A 512 -5.98 -15.21 30.25
N GLN A 513 -4.64 -15.06 30.22
CA GLN A 513 -3.81 -15.73 29.20
C GLN A 513 -3.82 -17.25 29.31
N ALA A 514 -4.11 -17.81 30.48
CA ALA A 514 -4.26 -19.25 30.66
C ALA A 514 -5.61 -19.77 30.15
N GLU A 515 -6.61 -18.90 29.99
CA GLU A 515 -7.94 -19.29 29.54
C GLU A 515 -8.02 -19.29 28.01
N HIS A 516 -8.62 -20.35 27.45
CA HIS A 516 -8.87 -20.46 26.02
C HIS A 516 -10.27 -19.88 25.72
N ARG A 517 -10.32 -18.68 25.14
CA ARG A 517 -11.59 -17.96 24.90
C ARG A 517 -11.61 -17.27 23.54
N ILE A 518 -12.80 -17.21 22.97
CA ILE A 518 -13.12 -16.43 21.77
C ILE A 518 -14.08 -15.32 22.13
N PHE A 519 -13.77 -14.11 21.71
CA PHE A 519 -14.67 -12.96 21.80
C PHE A 519 -15.30 -12.70 20.44
N LEU A 520 -16.62 -12.80 20.36
CA LEU A 520 -17.40 -12.39 19.20
C LEU A 520 -17.76 -10.91 19.35
N VAL A 521 -17.11 -10.07 18.56
CA VAL A 521 -17.30 -8.62 18.51
C VAL A 521 -17.99 -8.27 17.21
N ASP A 522 -19.23 -7.77 17.29
CA ASP A 522 -20.06 -7.45 16.12
C ASP A 522 -20.11 -8.59 15.07
N GLY A 523 -20.14 -9.85 15.56
CA GLY A 523 -20.19 -11.06 14.74
C GLY A 523 -18.86 -11.52 14.16
N ARG A 524 -17.72 -10.93 14.57
CA ARG A 524 -16.37 -11.38 14.18
C ARG A 524 -15.63 -12.04 15.34
N PRO A 525 -14.99 -13.20 15.13
CA PRO A 525 -14.24 -13.88 16.17
C PRO A 525 -12.87 -13.23 16.39
N TYR A 526 -12.55 -12.99 17.67
CA TYR A 526 -11.26 -12.52 18.14
C TYR A 526 -10.75 -13.48 19.21
N PHE A 527 -9.54 -13.99 19.00
CA PHE A 527 -8.90 -14.90 19.93
C PHE A 527 -8.25 -14.15 21.08
N LEU A 528 -8.42 -14.66 22.29
CA LEU A 528 -7.79 -14.09 23.47
C LEU A 528 -6.27 -14.18 23.43
N ASN A 529 -5.78 -15.33 22.98
CA ASN A 529 -4.38 -15.64 22.80
C ASN A 529 -4.20 -16.54 21.57
N ARG A 530 -2.96 -16.66 21.07
CA ARG A 530 -2.63 -17.55 19.94
C ARG A 530 -2.90 -19.02 20.26
N ASN A 531 -2.81 -19.39 21.54
CA ASN A 531 -3.07 -20.75 22.00
C ASN A 531 -4.51 -21.20 21.73
N THR A 532 -5.49 -20.29 21.82
CA THR A 532 -6.89 -20.59 21.53
C THR A 532 -7.10 -20.97 20.07
N MET A 533 -6.50 -20.19 19.15
CA MET A 533 -6.55 -20.51 17.72
C MET A 533 -5.78 -21.81 17.42
N ALA A 534 -4.60 -21.98 18.03
CA ALA A 534 -3.78 -23.18 17.89
C ALA A 534 -4.53 -24.44 18.36
N LEU A 535 -5.22 -24.36 19.50
CA LEU A 535 -6.04 -25.44 20.05
C LEU A 535 -7.17 -25.83 19.09
N LEU A 536 -7.95 -24.85 18.62
CA LEU A 536 -9.04 -25.12 17.67
C LEU A 536 -8.53 -25.65 16.33
N ALA A 537 -7.42 -25.12 15.83
CA ALA A 537 -6.80 -25.62 14.62
C ALA A 537 -6.30 -27.07 14.81
N ALA A 538 -5.67 -27.36 15.95
CA ALA A 538 -5.20 -28.71 16.27
C ALA A 538 -6.34 -29.72 16.41
N GLU A 539 -7.47 -29.31 16.98
CA GLU A 539 -8.60 -30.20 17.23
C GLU A 539 -9.52 -30.40 16.03
N TYR A 540 -9.82 -29.36 15.25
CA TYR A 540 -10.87 -29.42 14.22
C TYR A 540 -10.36 -29.31 12.79
N LEU A 541 -9.19 -28.68 12.57
CA LEU A 541 -8.65 -28.44 11.23
C LEU A 541 -7.56 -29.47 10.87
N PHE A 542 -6.62 -29.68 11.78
CA PHE A 542 -5.45 -30.52 11.55
C PHE A 542 -5.76 -32.02 11.39
N PRO A 543 -6.80 -32.61 11.99
CA PRO A 543 -7.15 -34.00 11.70
C PRO A 543 -7.38 -34.25 10.21
N ASP A 544 -7.95 -33.28 9.48
CA ASP A 544 -8.15 -33.38 8.04
C ASP A 544 -6.87 -33.10 7.24
N LEU A 545 -6.03 -32.16 7.68
CA LEU A 545 -4.74 -31.88 7.05
C LEU A 545 -3.75 -33.05 7.20
N LEU A 546 -3.73 -33.70 8.36
CA LEU A 546 -2.82 -34.80 8.70
C LEU A 546 -3.14 -36.10 7.96
N LYS A 547 -4.31 -36.21 7.30
CA LYS A 547 -4.61 -37.29 6.34
C LYS A 547 -3.73 -37.23 5.09
N ARG A 548 -2.99 -36.13 4.90
CA ARG A 548 -2.13 -35.86 3.75
C ARG A 548 -0.69 -35.67 4.24
N PRO A 549 0.33 -35.78 3.35
CA PRO A 549 1.68 -35.34 3.69
C PRO A 549 1.65 -33.89 4.16
N PHE A 550 1.97 -33.65 5.44
CA PHE A 550 1.73 -32.36 6.09
C PHE A 550 3.03 -31.60 6.33
N TYR A 551 3.00 -30.31 5.99
CA TYR A 551 4.13 -29.39 6.03
C TYR A 551 3.69 -28.07 6.67
N ALA A 552 4.63 -27.39 7.32
CA ALA A 552 4.37 -26.07 7.89
C ALA A 552 5.56 -25.12 7.74
N THR A 553 5.25 -23.82 7.67
CA THR A 553 6.25 -22.74 7.67
C THR A 553 6.44 -22.20 9.09
N ALA A 554 7.67 -21.98 9.56
CA ALA A 554 7.96 -21.38 10.88
C ALA A 554 7.63 -22.26 12.12
N LYS A 555 7.93 -21.77 13.34
CA LYS A 555 7.87 -22.52 14.61
C LYS A 555 6.46 -23.02 14.94
N PHE A 556 6.15 -24.25 14.53
CA PHE A 556 4.94 -24.99 14.93
C PHE A 556 4.88 -25.32 16.43
N ASP A 557 5.90 -24.98 17.20
CA ASP A 557 6.04 -25.28 18.64
C ASP A 557 4.88 -24.77 19.49
N SER A 558 4.20 -23.69 19.09
CA SER A 558 3.01 -23.19 19.78
C SER A 558 1.80 -24.10 19.63
N ILE A 559 1.72 -24.89 18.56
CA ILE A 559 0.58 -25.79 18.29
C ILE A 559 0.87 -27.22 18.73
N LYS A 560 2.15 -27.63 18.76
CA LYS A 560 2.56 -28.98 19.19
C LYS A 560 1.91 -29.47 20.50
N PRO A 561 1.77 -28.66 21.56
CA PRO A 561 1.16 -29.11 22.82
C PRO A 561 -0.31 -29.51 22.67
N TYR A 562 -1.01 -29.01 21.65
CA TYR A 562 -2.44 -29.22 21.45
C TYR A 562 -2.77 -30.36 20.46
N LEU A 563 -1.76 -30.92 19.80
CA LEU A 563 -1.94 -32.03 18.87
C LEU A 563 -2.16 -33.35 19.62
N LYS A 564 -3.27 -34.05 19.31
CA LYS A 564 -3.57 -35.38 19.88
C LYS A 564 -2.59 -36.46 19.41
N GLN A 565 -2.06 -36.34 18.18
CA GLN A 565 -1.07 -37.25 17.63
C GLN A 565 0.36 -36.84 18.05
N LYS A 566 1.19 -37.82 18.41
CA LYS A 566 2.63 -37.58 18.57
C LYS A 566 3.27 -37.39 17.20
N ILE A 567 3.61 -36.15 16.88
CA ILE A 567 4.18 -35.78 15.59
C ILE A 567 5.64 -35.36 15.79
N GLU A 568 6.55 -36.02 15.08
CA GLU A 568 7.91 -35.55 14.89
C GLU A 568 7.94 -34.50 13.77
N TRP A 569 8.63 -33.40 14.02
CA TRP A 569 8.76 -32.32 13.06
C TRP A 569 10.18 -32.28 12.53
N LYS A 570 10.37 -32.73 11.29
CA LYS A 570 11.69 -32.77 10.66
C LYS A 570 11.89 -31.54 9.77
N PRO A 571 12.95 -30.74 10.00
CA PRO A 571 13.28 -29.67 9.07
C PRO A 571 13.67 -30.28 7.73
N VAL A 572 12.96 -29.93 6.65
CA VAL A 572 13.21 -30.44 5.30
C VAL A 572 13.90 -29.42 4.41
N ALA A 573 13.74 -28.14 4.71
CA ALA A 573 14.45 -27.08 4.01
C ALA A 573 14.61 -25.86 4.92
N ARG A 574 15.79 -25.24 4.88
CA ARG A 574 16.02 -23.92 5.46
C ARG A 574 15.80 -22.87 4.38
N ILE A 575 14.93 -21.89 4.65
CA ILE A 575 14.84 -20.70 3.82
C ILE A 575 15.61 -19.60 4.54
N PRO A 576 16.83 -19.26 4.09
CA PRO A 576 17.50 -18.09 4.59
C PRO A 576 16.69 -16.88 4.12
N ILE A 577 15.87 -16.35 5.01
CA ILE A 577 15.36 -15.00 4.90
C ILE A 577 16.44 -14.17 5.60
N ASP A 578 17.12 -13.29 4.87
CA ASP A 578 18.09 -12.39 5.50
C ASP A 578 17.31 -11.46 6.42
N ASP A 579 17.71 -11.41 7.68
CA ASP A 579 17.27 -10.48 8.70
C ASP A 579 17.24 -9.01 8.24
N ARG A 580 18.06 -8.66 7.23
CA ARG A 580 18.12 -7.33 6.59
C ARG A 580 17.14 -7.14 5.42
N SER A 581 16.56 -8.22 4.89
CA SER A 581 15.64 -8.20 3.74
C SER A 581 14.34 -7.46 4.01
N TYR A 582 14.01 -7.29 5.29
CA TYR A 582 12.81 -6.64 5.74
C TYR A 582 13.07 -6.08 7.14
N ARG A 583 13.26 -4.76 7.23
CA ARG A 583 13.07 -4.05 8.50
C ARG A 583 11.63 -3.56 8.48
N PRO A 584 10.69 -4.16 9.23
CA PRO A 584 9.49 -3.41 9.56
C PRO A 584 9.91 -2.16 10.33
N LEU A 585 8.98 -1.22 10.50
CA LEU A 585 9.05 -0.01 11.33
C LEU A 585 9.51 -0.22 12.80
N ARG A 586 9.97 -1.43 13.18
CA ARG A 586 10.49 -1.83 14.49
C ARG A 586 11.86 -2.53 14.48
N GLY A 587 12.48 -2.74 13.31
CA GLY A 587 13.86 -3.21 13.20
C GLY A 587 14.10 -4.68 13.58
N GLU A 588 13.05 -5.50 13.69
CA GLU A 588 13.19 -6.94 13.91
C GLU A 588 13.29 -7.70 12.58
N PRO A 589 14.19 -8.69 12.50
CA PRO A 589 14.35 -9.48 11.29
C PRO A 589 13.18 -10.41 10.99
N LEU A 590 12.93 -10.67 9.70
CA LEU A 590 12.16 -11.85 9.28
C LEU A 590 12.94 -13.10 9.72
N PRO A 591 12.42 -13.91 10.64
CA PRO A 591 13.12 -15.09 11.09
C PRO A 591 13.33 -16.04 9.92
N SER A 592 14.57 -16.49 9.72
CA SER A 592 14.87 -17.52 8.73
C SER A 592 13.95 -18.74 8.96
N GLY A 593 12.95 -18.90 8.10
CA GLY A 593 11.93 -19.93 8.28
C GLY A 593 12.45 -21.28 7.80
N ASN A 594 12.58 -22.25 8.71
CA ASN A 594 12.64 -23.64 8.30
C ASN A 594 11.23 -24.07 7.82
N ILE A 595 11.20 -24.88 6.78
CA ILE A 595 10.03 -25.68 6.40
C ILE A 595 10.15 -27.00 7.14
N PHE A 596 9.10 -27.38 7.85
CA PHE A 596 9.04 -28.63 8.57
C PHE A 596 8.06 -29.59 7.92
N ARG A 597 8.42 -30.86 7.90
CA ARG A 597 7.52 -31.97 7.58
C ARG A 597 7.09 -32.64 8.88
N ALA A 598 5.80 -32.91 9.00
CA ALA A 598 5.24 -33.72 10.06
C ALA A 598 5.39 -35.22 9.73
N GLU A 599 5.92 -35.99 10.68
CA GLU A 599 5.93 -37.45 10.66
C GLU A 599 5.23 -37.97 11.91
N ILE A 600 4.13 -38.71 11.72
CA ILE A 600 3.33 -39.24 12.83
C ILE A 600 4.08 -40.45 13.40
N LEU A 601 4.51 -40.36 14.66
CA LEU A 601 5.32 -41.39 15.33
C LEU A 601 4.47 -42.53 15.91
N GLU A 602 3.28 -42.20 16.41
CA GLU A 602 2.31 -43.17 16.92
C GLU A 602 0.90 -42.64 16.59
N ALA A 603 0.12 -43.42 15.84
CA ALA A 603 -1.33 -43.22 15.80
C ALA A 603 -1.87 -43.70 17.14
N THR A 604 -2.17 -42.78 18.06
CA THR A 604 -3.04 -43.11 19.18
C THR A 604 -4.39 -43.53 18.57
N GLY A 605 -4.77 -44.78 18.82
CA GLY A 605 -5.93 -45.45 18.22
C GLY A 605 -7.27 -44.76 18.51
N PRO A 606 -8.37 -45.27 17.91
CA PRO A 606 -9.60 -44.54 17.63
C PRO A 606 -10.25 -43.85 18.83
#